data_AF-A0A0P0CAN8-F1
#
_entry.id   AF-A0A0P0CAN8-F1
#
_cell.length_a   1.000
_cell.length_b   1.000
_cell.length_c   1.000
_cell.angle_alpha   90.00
_cell.angle_beta   90.00
_cell.angle_gamma   90.00
#
_symmetry.space_group_name_H-M   'P 1'
#
loop_
_entity.id
_entity.type
_entity.pdbx_description
1 polymer ?
#
loop_
_entity_poly.entity_id
_entity_poly.type
_entity_poly.pdbx_seq_one_letter_code
_entity_poly.pdbx_strand_id
1 'polypeptide(L)'
;MKDTFKILISGFLAVVILDTLGSIASRQFAFNYGLLSPFSYLIYGTVAYLVTSESNFSKGVTYAVFMGFFDATIGLSISTYLEANIGTDYEMTPAFWATAVIFNSVFAALIGAIGGGFAKRKNKNSAKVQQGA
;
A
#
# COMPACT_ATOMS: atom_id res chain seq x y z
N MET A 1 15.37 5.73 -12.55
CA MET A 1 14.07 5.08 -12.88
C MET A 1 14.03 3.61 -12.50
N LYS A 2 15.08 2.82 -12.83
CA LYS A 2 15.14 1.40 -12.52
C LYS A 2 14.96 1.10 -11.03
N ASP A 3 15.54 1.91 -10.14
CA ASP A 3 15.52 1.60 -8.70
C ASP A 3 14.16 1.91 -8.04
N THR A 4 13.55 3.07 -8.34
CA THR A 4 12.16 3.34 -7.93
C THR A 4 11.17 2.28 -8.42
N PHE A 5 11.37 1.73 -9.62
CA PHE A 5 10.48 0.68 -10.13
C PHE A 5 10.65 -0.64 -9.37
N LYS A 6 11.89 -1.02 -8.99
CA LYS A 6 12.12 -2.17 -8.12
C LYS A 6 11.41 -2.01 -6.77
N ILE A 7 11.41 -0.81 -6.20
CA ILE A 7 10.68 -0.51 -4.94
C ILE A 7 9.17 -0.75 -5.10
N LEU A 8 8.60 -0.34 -6.24
CA LEU A 8 7.17 -0.59 -6.52
C LEU A 8 6.87 -2.09 -6.62
N ILE A 9 7.70 -2.83 -7.38
CA ILE A 9 7.53 -4.28 -7.54
C ILE A 9 7.69 -5.02 -6.20
N SER A 10 8.65 -4.63 -5.35
CA SER A 10 8.78 -5.22 -4.01
C SER A 10 7.59 -4.89 -3.12
N GLY A 11 7.00 -3.68 -3.28
CA GLY A 11 5.74 -3.32 -2.65
C GLY A 11 4.60 -4.24 -3.07
N PHE A 12 4.39 -4.44 -4.37
CA PHE A 12 3.36 -5.37 -4.87
C PHE A 12 3.55 -6.78 -4.35
N LEU A 13 4.79 -7.28 -4.35
CA LEU A 13 5.10 -8.60 -3.81
C LEU A 13 4.78 -8.68 -2.31
N ALA A 14 5.08 -7.64 -1.54
CA ALA A 14 4.76 -7.60 -0.12
C ALA A 14 3.25 -7.64 0.14
N VAL A 15 2.45 -6.93 -0.66
CA VAL A 15 0.98 -6.99 -0.61
C VAL A 15 0.49 -8.39 -0.93
N VAL A 16 0.94 -9.00 -2.04
CA VAL A 16 0.56 -10.38 -2.39
C VAL A 16 0.87 -11.37 -1.26
N ILE A 17 2.05 -11.26 -0.65
CA ILE A 17 2.43 -12.12 0.48
C ILE A 17 1.51 -11.88 1.68
N LEU A 18 1.29 -10.62 2.04
CA LEU A 18 0.40 -10.24 3.15
C LEU A 18 -1.00 -10.78 2.93
N ASP A 19 -1.57 -10.59 1.74
CA ASP A 19 -2.94 -11.00 1.43
C ASP A 19 -3.06 -12.51 1.37
N THR A 20 -2.08 -13.21 0.80
CA THR A 20 -2.09 -14.68 0.73
C THR A 20 -2.02 -15.29 2.12
N LEU A 21 -1.02 -14.89 2.92
CA LEU A 21 -0.84 -15.41 4.28
C LEU A 21 -1.97 -14.97 5.20
N GLY A 22 -2.41 -13.72 5.06
CA GLY A 22 -3.51 -13.13 5.80
C GLY A 22 -4.83 -13.83 5.56
N SER A 23 -5.11 -14.18 4.30
CA SER A 23 -6.34 -14.89 3.92
C SER A 23 -6.35 -16.29 4.55
N ILE A 24 -5.25 -17.03 4.40
CA ILE A 24 -5.09 -18.37 5.02
C ILE A 24 -5.24 -18.28 6.54
N ALA A 25 -4.56 -17.33 7.18
CA ALA A 25 -4.60 -17.15 8.61
C ALA A 25 -6.00 -16.73 9.10
N SER A 26 -6.66 -15.80 8.43
CA SER A 26 -8.01 -15.33 8.80
C SER A 26 -9.02 -16.47 8.81
N ARG A 27 -8.92 -17.39 7.84
CA ARG A 27 -9.75 -18.58 7.75
C ARG A 27 -9.40 -19.60 8.84
N GLN A 28 -8.11 -19.85 9.07
CA GLN A 28 -7.65 -20.85 10.04
C GLN A 28 -7.91 -20.45 11.49
N PHE A 29 -7.76 -19.16 11.82
CA PHE A 29 -7.90 -18.63 13.18
C PHE A 29 -9.22 -17.88 13.39
N ALA A 30 -10.11 -17.88 12.40
CA ALA A 30 -11.43 -17.25 12.43
C ALA A 30 -11.44 -15.76 12.83
N PHE A 31 -10.36 -15.01 12.55
CA PHE A 31 -10.33 -13.55 12.75
C PHE A 31 -10.73 -12.80 11.48
N ASN A 32 -11.19 -11.57 11.63
CA ASN A 32 -11.56 -10.72 10.50
C ASN A 32 -10.33 -10.27 9.70
N TYR A 33 -10.26 -10.64 8.43
CA TYR A 33 -9.19 -10.30 7.48
C TYR A 33 -8.89 -8.80 7.40
N GLY A 34 -9.92 -7.95 7.51
CA GLY A 34 -9.78 -6.49 7.51
C GLY A 34 -8.92 -5.94 8.65
N LEU A 35 -8.66 -6.72 9.71
CA LEU A 35 -7.69 -6.36 10.75
C LEU A 35 -6.24 -6.28 10.23
N LEU A 36 -5.96 -6.82 9.04
CA LEU A 36 -4.64 -6.76 8.41
C LEU A 36 -4.42 -5.49 7.58
N SER A 37 -5.47 -4.70 7.30
CA SER A 37 -5.35 -3.47 6.51
C SER A 37 -4.29 -2.47 7.00
N PRO A 38 -4.05 -2.29 8.32
CA PRO A 38 -2.95 -1.44 8.80
C PRO A 38 -1.58 -1.85 8.26
N PHE A 39 -1.33 -3.15 8.04
CA PHE A 39 -0.06 -3.63 7.48
C PHE A 39 0.07 -3.25 6.00
N SER A 40 -1.00 -3.33 5.21
CA SER A 40 -1.01 -2.82 3.83
C SER A 40 -0.69 -1.32 3.80
N TYR A 41 -1.26 -0.52 4.71
CA TYR A 41 -0.98 0.91 4.80
C TYR A 41 0.48 1.21 5.13
N LEU A 42 1.11 0.43 6.03
CA LEU A 42 2.54 0.53 6.30
C LEU A 42 3.37 0.24 5.04
N ILE A 43 2.98 -0.74 4.24
CA ILE A 43 3.64 -1.03 2.95
C ILE A 43 3.52 0.19 2.02
N TYR A 44 2.33 0.75 1.83
CA TYR A 44 2.12 1.89 0.93
C TYR A 44 2.95 3.11 1.35
N GLY A 45 2.93 3.43 2.65
CA GLY A 45 3.69 4.54 3.23
C GLY A 45 5.20 4.33 3.09
N THR A 46 5.67 3.10 3.28
CA THR A 46 7.08 2.73 3.11
C THR A 46 7.52 2.86 1.66
N VAL A 47 6.73 2.36 0.71
CA VAL A 47 6.99 2.53 -0.74
C VAL A 47 7.06 4.02 -1.09
N ALA A 48 6.10 4.82 -0.63
CA ALA A 48 6.09 6.26 -0.90
C ALA A 48 7.29 6.99 -0.29
N TYR A 49 7.68 6.63 0.94
CA TYR A 49 8.87 7.15 1.61
C TYR A 49 10.13 6.84 0.79
N LEU A 50 10.36 5.57 0.45
CA LEU A 50 11.55 5.13 -0.28
C LEU A 50 11.65 5.75 -1.67
N VAL A 51 10.54 5.76 -2.43
CA VAL A 51 10.49 6.39 -3.76
C VAL A 51 10.73 7.89 -3.67
N THR A 52 10.20 8.56 -2.66
CA THR A 52 10.44 9.99 -2.45
C THR A 52 11.90 10.27 -2.06
N SER A 53 12.52 9.39 -1.27
CA SER A 53 13.94 9.50 -0.91
C SER A 53 14.86 9.43 -2.13
N GLU A 54 14.52 8.63 -3.14
CA GLU A 54 15.31 8.48 -4.37
C GLU A 54 14.89 9.42 -5.52
N SER A 55 13.75 10.09 -5.40
CA SER A 55 13.21 10.90 -6.50
C SER A 55 12.53 12.19 -6.02
N ASN A 56 11.21 12.28 -6.14
CA ASN A 56 10.43 13.42 -5.72
C ASN A 56 9.11 12.97 -5.07
N PHE A 57 8.54 13.89 -4.30
CA PHE A 57 7.32 13.65 -3.52
C PHE A 57 6.14 13.22 -4.39
N SER A 58 5.92 13.88 -5.53
CA SER A 58 4.80 13.57 -6.42
C SER A 58 4.86 12.12 -6.89
N LYS A 59 6.05 11.64 -7.28
CA LYS A 59 6.26 10.25 -7.70
C LYS A 59 6.00 9.26 -6.58
N GLY A 60 6.41 9.58 -5.35
CA GLY A 60 6.12 8.75 -4.17
C GLY A 60 4.62 8.59 -3.92
N VAL A 61 3.85 9.69 -4.00
CA VAL A 61 2.39 9.66 -3.85
C VAL A 61 1.74 8.87 -4.99
N THR A 62 2.16 9.08 -6.25
CA THR A 62 1.66 8.30 -7.40
C THR A 62 1.91 6.80 -7.22
N TYR A 63 3.06 6.41 -6.68
CA TYR A 63 3.36 4.98 -6.46
C TYR A 63 2.50 4.40 -5.34
N ALA A 64 2.19 5.18 -4.30
CA ALA A 64 1.23 4.77 -3.28
C ALA A 64 -0.18 4.57 -3.86
N VAL A 65 -0.61 5.42 -4.81
CA VAL A 65 -1.89 5.22 -5.54
C VAL A 65 -1.87 3.89 -6.28
N PHE A 66 -0.79 3.58 -7.01
CA PHE A 66 -0.66 2.28 -7.68
C PHE A 66 -0.66 1.11 -6.70
N MET A 67 -0.06 1.26 -5.53
CA MET A 67 -0.13 0.27 -4.46
C MET A 67 -1.57 0.02 -4.01
N GLY A 68 -2.34 1.07 -3.70
CA GLY A 68 -3.74 0.94 -3.28
C GLY A 68 -4.64 0.36 -4.37
N PHE A 69 -4.41 0.75 -5.63
CA PHE A 69 -5.09 0.18 -6.80
C PHE A 69 -4.79 -1.31 -6.96
N PHE A 70 -3.52 -1.70 -6.85
CA PHE A 70 -3.09 -3.09 -6.98
C PHE A 70 -3.66 -3.96 -5.85
N ASP A 71 -3.61 -3.50 -4.62
CA ASP A 71 -4.16 -4.22 -3.47
C ASP A 71 -5.68 -4.41 -3.61
N ALA A 72 -6.42 -3.34 -3.94
CA ALA A 72 -7.87 -3.43 -4.12
C ALA A 72 -8.31 -4.22 -5.37
N THR A 73 -7.38 -4.61 -6.24
CA THR A 73 -7.66 -5.48 -7.40
C THR A 73 -7.11 -6.88 -7.16
N ILE A 74 -5.79 -7.05 -7.15
CA ILE A 74 -5.12 -8.34 -7.01
C ILE A 74 -5.22 -8.87 -5.58
N GLY A 75 -5.01 -8.02 -4.58
CA GLY A 75 -5.11 -8.41 -3.17
C GLY A 75 -6.52 -8.87 -2.79
N LEU A 76 -7.53 -8.09 -3.18
CA LEU A 76 -8.93 -8.45 -3.02
C LEU A 76 -9.31 -9.73 -3.81
N SER A 77 -8.73 -9.94 -4.99
CA SER A 77 -8.93 -11.17 -5.76
C SER A 77 -8.36 -12.39 -5.05
N ILE A 78 -7.16 -12.26 -4.48
CA ILE A 78 -6.50 -13.31 -3.69
C ILE A 78 -7.35 -13.67 -2.48
N SER A 79 -7.80 -12.67 -1.71
CA SER A 79 -8.58 -12.91 -0.50
C SER A 79 -9.96 -13.51 -0.77
N THR A 80 -10.60 -13.11 -1.88
CA THR A 80 -11.84 -13.74 -2.33
C THR A 80 -11.61 -15.19 -2.75
N TYR A 81 -10.56 -15.45 -3.54
CA TYR A 81 -10.22 -16.81 -4.01
C TYR A 81 -9.83 -17.76 -2.88
N LEU A 82 -9.15 -17.24 -1.84
CA LEU A 82 -8.74 -18.00 -0.67
C LEU A 82 -9.80 -18.04 0.43
N GLU A 83 -11.01 -17.51 0.17
CA GLU A 83 -12.13 -17.50 1.10
C GLU A 83 -11.73 -16.92 2.47
N ALA A 84 -11.06 -15.77 2.44
CA ALA A 84 -10.67 -15.05 3.64
C ALA A 84 -11.90 -14.74 4.51
N ASN A 85 -11.74 -14.79 5.82
CA ASN A 85 -12.82 -14.45 6.73
C ASN A 85 -12.99 -12.92 6.81
N ILE A 86 -13.83 -12.36 5.94
CA ILE A 86 -14.13 -10.92 5.88
C ILE A 86 -15.17 -10.47 6.92
N GLY A 87 -15.71 -11.41 7.71
CA GLY A 87 -16.61 -11.14 8.84
C GLY A 87 -18.02 -10.64 8.48
N THR A 88 -18.34 -10.60 7.19
CA THR A 88 -19.61 -10.12 6.64
C THR A 88 -19.86 -10.77 5.28
N ASP A 89 -21.09 -11.21 5.03
CA ASP A 89 -21.52 -11.73 3.74
C ASP A 89 -21.84 -10.58 2.78
N TYR A 90 -20.81 -9.95 2.22
CA TYR A 90 -21.00 -8.97 1.15
C TYR A 90 -20.96 -9.67 -0.21
N GLU A 91 -21.98 -9.41 -1.04
CA GLU A 91 -21.92 -9.80 -2.44
C GLU A 91 -20.85 -8.98 -3.17
N MET A 92 -19.92 -9.67 -3.83
CA MET A 92 -18.84 -9.08 -4.62
C MET A 92 -19.35 -8.53 -5.96
N THR A 93 -20.22 -7.50 -5.89
CA THR A 93 -20.79 -6.83 -7.06
C THR A 93 -19.75 -5.95 -7.76
N PRO A 94 -19.90 -5.64 -9.07
CA PRO A 94 -19.01 -4.70 -9.76
C PRO A 94 -18.94 -3.31 -9.08
N ALA A 95 -20.03 -2.87 -8.45
CA ALA A 95 -20.06 -1.63 -7.69
C ALA A 95 -19.15 -1.69 -6.46
N PHE A 96 -19.15 -2.82 -5.73
CA PHE A 96 -18.25 -3.03 -4.60
C PHE A 96 -16.78 -2.96 -5.03
N TRP A 97 -16.41 -3.65 -6.12
CA TRP A 97 -15.06 -3.60 -6.68
C TRP A 97 -14.65 -2.17 -7.05
N ALA A 98 -15.52 -1.43 -7.75
CA ALA A 98 -15.26 -0.05 -8.12
C ALA A 98 -15.05 0.84 -6.88
N THR A 99 -15.92 0.71 -5.87
CA THR A 99 -15.79 1.45 -4.62
C THR A 99 -14.51 1.09 -3.87
N ALA A 100 -14.15 -0.19 -3.77
CA ALA A 100 -12.93 -0.65 -3.12
C ALA A 100 -11.69 -0.06 -3.80
N VAL A 101 -11.63 -0.11 -5.14
CA VAL A 101 -10.51 0.45 -5.91
C VAL A 101 -10.38 1.95 -5.71
N ILE A 102 -11.47 2.70 -5.85
CA ILE A 102 -11.46 4.16 -5.70
C ILE A 102 -11.06 4.54 -4.28
N PHE A 103 -11.74 3.97 -3.28
CA PHE A 103 -11.53 4.31 -1.89
C PHE A 103 -10.11 3.95 -1.44
N ASN A 104 -9.64 2.74 -1.75
CA ASN A 104 -8.30 2.30 -1.35
C ASN A 104 -7.20 3.07 -2.07
N SER A 105 -7.38 3.42 -3.34
CA SER A 105 -6.42 4.24 -4.09
C SER A 105 -6.30 5.65 -3.52
N VAL A 106 -7.43 6.29 -3.18
CA VAL A 106 -7.45 7.62 -2.54
C VAL A 106 -6.83 7.54 -1.15
N PHE A 107 -7.19 6.54 -0.36
CA PHE A 107 -6.65 6.36 0.98
C PHE A 107 -5.14 6.09 0.94
N ALA A 108 -4.67 5.25 0.02
CA ALA A 108 -3.25 5.01 -0.21
C ALA A 108 -2.51 6.28 -0.65
N ALA A 109 -3.15 7.18 -1.41
CA ALA A 109 -2.57 8.49 -1.73
C ALA A 109 -2.33 9.32 -0.47
N LEU A 110 -3.27 9.34 0.48
CA LEU A 110 -3.14 10.06 1.75
C LEU A 110 -2.00 9.48 2.61
N ILE A 111 -1.96 8.16 2.76
CA ILE A 111 -0.88 7.47 3.47
C ILE A 111 0.47 7.70 2.77
N GLY A 112 0.50 7.66 1.44
CA GLY A 112 1.67 7.95 0.64
C GLY A 112 2.16 9.39 0.79
N ALA A 113 1.25 10.35 0.91
CA ALA A 113 1.59 11.75 1.18
C ALA A 113 2.24 11.91 2.57
N ILE A 114 1.81 11.15 3.57
CA ILE A 114 2.44 11.12 4.89
C ILE A 114 3.86 10.53 4.78
N GLY A 115 4.01 9.33 4.21
CA GLY A 115 5.30 8.65 4.06
C GLY A 115 6.31 9.46 3.23
N GLY A 116 5.88 9.94 2.05
CA GLY A 116 6.68 10.83 1.22
C GLY A 116 7.00 12.16 1.88
N GLY A 117 6.10 12.68 2.72
CA GLY A 117 6.30 13.91 3.49
C GLY A 117 7.46 13.79 4.47
N PHE A 118 7.56 12.65 5.17
CA PHE A 118 8.70 12.35 6.05
C PHE A 118 10.01 12.28 5.27
N ALA A 119 10.04 11.58 4.14
CA ALA A 119 11.24 11.51 3.28
C ALA A 119 11.68 12.89 2.77
N LYS A 120 10.72 13.70 2.29
CA LYS A 120 11.00 15.07 1.80
C LYS A 120 11.60 15.96 2.90
N ARG A 121 11.08 15.88 4.13
CA ARG A 121 11.62 16.61 5.28
C ARG A 121 13.04 16.18 5.61
N LYS A 122 13.31 14.86 5.63
CA LYS A 122 14.65 14.30 5.86
C LYS A 122 15.66 14.82 4.84
N ASN A 123 15.34 14.76 3.55
CA ASN A 123 16.24 15.21 2.48
C ASN A 123 16.54 16.71 2.57
N LYS A 124 15.55 17.55 2.91
CA LYS A 124 15.74 18.99 3.12
C LYS A 124 16.70 19.30 4.28
N ASN A 125 16.60 18.55 5.38
CA ASN A 125 17.46 18.73 6.54
C ASN A 125 18.91 18.34 6.23
N SER A 126 19.13 17.22 5.51
CA SER A 126 20.47 16.80 5.09
C SER A 126 21.17 17.85 4.21
N ALA A 127 20.43 18.46 3.28
CA ALA A 127 20.96 19.52 2.42
C ALA A 127 21.36 20.78 3.20
N LYS A 128 20.58 21.16 4.22
CA LYS A 128 20.92 22.31 5.09
C LYS A 128 22.19 22.09 5.90
N VAL A 129 22.39 20.89 6.44
CA VAL A 129 23.59 20.54 7.22
C VAL A 129 24.85 20.65 6.35
N GLN A 130 24.79 20.19 5.09
CA GLN A 130 25.92 20.27 4.16
C GLN A 130 26.25 21.70 3.69
N GLN A 131 25.32 22.65 3.81
CA GLN A 131 25.54 24.07 3.46
C GLN A 131 25.99 24.93 4.64
N GLY A 132 25.90 24.41 5.87
CA GLY A 132 26.33 25.09 7.10
C GLY A 132 27.62 24.53 7.70
N ALA A 133 28.27 23.58 7.03
CA ALA A 133 29.60 23.04 7.31
C ALA A 133 30.56 23.50 6.21
#